data_AF-E4Z5E2-F1
#
_entry.id   AF-E4Z5E2-F1
#
_cell.length_a   1.000
_cell.length_b   1.000
_cell.length_c   1.000
_cell.angle_alpha   90.00
_cell.angle_beta   90.00
_cell.angle_gamma   90.00
#
_symmetry.space_group_name_H-M   'P 1'
#
loop_
_entity.id
_entity.type
_entity.pdbx_description
1 polymer ?
#
loop_
_entity_poly.entity_id
_entity_poly.type
_entity_poly.pdbx_seq_one_letter_code
_entity_poly.pdbx_strand_id
1 'polypeptide(L)'
;MVEFARRCLHGSGQNVWFDKCFSVIASSNGHIGQNVEHTWADGAVMLHITEEVQVLEHLMIEYNPETGTILGKDVKSNPKMDILKWNSLEKTLEQISKELPIIADEITNLSLSQLSFSKFGKNEIKKWRLSPDAICQMAFQLTNFKIRNKLSMTYEAALARLFKDGRTETIRSCTTASAAFVKEMLDKNSDNQKQRNALKAAVTNHGELTKHAMVGEAVDRHLFALCVASRGLNMEQEFLNKYRNAKWDNVSGWELST
;
A
#
# COMPACT_ATOMS: atom_id res chain seq x y z
N MET A 1 13.38 3.71 -12.41
CA MET A 1 12.51 3.11 -11.39
C MET A 1 11.10 3.70 -11.37
N VAL A 2 10.90 5.03 -11.32
CA VAL A 2 9.54 5.63 -11.36
C VAL A 2 8.72 5.18 -12.58
N GLU A 3 9.30 5.22 -13.79
CA GLU A 3 8.62 4.73 -15.00
C GLU A 3 8.26 3.24 -14.93
N PHE A 4 9.09 2.45 -14.27
CA PHE A 4 8.80 1.02 -14.07
C PHE A 4 7.65 0.82 -13.07
N ALA A 5 7.60 1.62 -12.00
CA ALA A 5 6.48 1.61 -11.07
C ALA A 5 5.16 2.06 -11.73
N ARG A 6 5.17 3.09 -12.59
CA ARG A 6 4.01 3.47 -13.42
C ARG A 6 3.55 2.31 -14.29
N ARG A 7 4.48 1.63 -14.95
CA ARG A 7 4.19 0.45 -15.77
C ARG A 7 3.53 -0.67 -14.95
N CYS A 8 4.00 -0.92 -13.73
CA CYS A 8 3.40 -1.91 -12.84
C CYS A 8 2.02 -1.50 -12.34
N LEU A 9 1.80 -0.22 -12.09
CA LEU A 9 0.56 0.29 -11.52
C LEU A 9 -0.59 0.31 -12.54
N HIS A 10 -0.35 0.83 -13.74
CA HIS A 10 -1.42 1.04 -14.74
C HIS A 10 -1.02 0.66 -16.18
N GLY A 11 0.26 0.41 -16.45
CA GLY A 11 0.73 0.18 -17.82
C GLY A 11 0.36 1.33 -18.75
N SER A 12 -0.07 1.00 -19.98
CA SER A 12 -0.66 1.94 -20.95
C SER A 12 -2.20 1.89 -20.96
N GLY A 13 -2.82 1.16 -20.03
CA GLY A 13 -4.25 0.83 -20.07
C GLY A 13 -4.64 -0.28 -21.06
N GLN A 14 -3.70 -0.85 -21.81
CA GLN A 14 -3.99 -1.84 -22.87
C GLN A 14 -3.31 -3.20 -22.66
N ASN A 15 -2.34 -3.28 -21.74
CA ASN A 15 -1.37 -4.38 -21.68
C ASN A 15 -1.43 -5.16 -20.36
N VAL A 16 -2.45 -4.87 -19.54
CA VAL A 16 -2.64 -5.47 -18.22
C VAL A 16 -4.08 -5.92 -18.11
N TRP A 17 -4.29 -7.18 -17.71
CA TRP A 17 -5.62 -7.71 -17.45
C TRP A 17 -5.94 -7.55 -15.96
N PHE A 18 -6.53 -6.42 -15.59
CA PHE A 18 -6.72 -6.02 -14.19
C PHE A 18 -7.66 -6.94 -13.38
N ASP A 19 -8.55 -7.69 -14.05
CA ASP A 19 -9.43 -8.65 -13.36
C ASP A 19 -8.70 -9.94 -12.93
N LYS A 20 -7.45 -10.13 -13.36
CA LYS A 20 -6.65 -11.28 -12.93
C LYS A 20 -6.09 -11.00 -11.54
N CYS A 21 -6.13 -12.01 -10.65
CA CYS A 21 -5.60 -11.91 -9.28
C CYS A 21 -4.25 -11.17 -9.20
N PHE A 22 -3.32 -11.52 -10.08
CA PHE A 22 -2.15 -10.70 -10.37
C PHE A 22 -1.63 -10.97 -11.79
N SER A 23 -0.88 -10.01 -12.31
CA SER A 23 -0.12 -10.11 -13.56
C SER A 23 1.35 -9.87 -13.28
N VAL A 24 2.23 -10.70 -13.86
CA VAL A 24 3.68 -10.47 -13.83
C VAL A 24 4.07 -9.60 -15.02
N ILE A 25 4.78 -8.51 -14.76
CA ILE A 25 5.20 -7.54 -15.76
C ILE A 25 6.71 -7.64 -15.93
N ALA A 26 7.14 -8.30 -17.00
CA ALA A 26 8.54 -8.43 -17.38
C ALA A 26 8.88 -7.42 -18.48
N SER A 27 9.84 -6.53 -18.21
CA SER A 27 10.35 -5.57 -19.18
C SER A 27 11.59 -6.09 -19.89
N SER A 28 11.81 -5.69 -21.15
CA SER A 28 12.98 -6.08 -21.96
C SER A 28 14.33 -5.67 -21.35
N ASN A 29 14.34 -4.73 -20.41
CA ASN A 29 15.52 -4.31 -19.67
C ASN A 29 15.72 -5.09 -18.35
N GLY A 30 15.04 -6.22 -18.19
CA GLY A 30 15.20 -7.13 -17.04
C GLY A 30 14.42 -6.72 -15.78
N HIS A 31 13.73 -5.59 -15.75
CA HIS A 31 12.86 -5.26 -14.62
C HIS A 31 11.62 -6.15 -14.61
N ILE A 32 11.38 -6.81 -13.48
CA ILE A 32 10.22 -7.68 -13.24
C ILE A 32 9.44 -7.12 -12.05
N GLY A 33 8.12 -7.06 -12.21
CA GLY A 33 7.21 -6.48 -11.22
C GLY A 33 5.84 -7.11 -11.34
N GLN A 34 4.89 -6.64 -10.54
CA GLN A 34 3.57 -7.23 -10.43
C GLN A 34 2.50 -6.13 -10.44
N ASN A 35 1.38 -6.43 -11.09
CA ASN A 35 0.11 -5.74 -10.89
C ASN A 35 -0.84 -6.69 -10.15
N VAL A 36 -1.54 -6.22 -9.13
CA VAL A 36 -2.30 -7.09 -8.22
C VAL A 36 -3.70 -6.53 -8.05
N GLU A 37 -4.70 -7.36 -8.35
CA GLU A 37 -6.10 -7.09 -8.00
C GLU A 37 -6.23 -7.30 -6.48
N HIS A 38 -6.75 -6.31 -5.74
CA HIS A 38 -6.61 -6.26 -4.28
C HIS A 38 -7.76 -6.97 -3.52
N THR A 39 -8.86 -7.35 -4.17
CA THR A 39 -10.02 -7.92 -3.46
C THR A 39 -9.70 -9.27 -2.82
N TRP A 40 -8.94 -10.13 -3.51
CA TRP A 40 -8.72 -11.51 -3.10
C TRP A 40 -7.65 -11.69 -2.00
N ALA A 41 -6.69 -10.76 -1.87
CA ALA A 41 -5.62 -10.86 -0.87
C ALA A 41 -5.10 -9.51 -0.38
N ASP A 42 -4.48 -9.52 0.80
CA ASP A 42 -3.70 -8.39 1.31
C ASP A 42 -2.25 -8.46 0.82
N GLY A 43 -1.58 -7.31 0.75
CA GLY A 43 -0.25 -7.19 0.12
C GLY A 43 0.83 -8.13 0.67
N ALA A 44 0.72 -8.58 1.92
CA ALA A 44 1.66 -9.53 2.52
C ALA A 44 1.72 -10.89 1.79
N VAL A 45 0.62 -11.30 1.12
CA VAL A 45 0.59 -12.54 0.33
C VAL A 45 1.50 -12.41 -0.88
N MET A 46 1.39 -11.32 -1.64
CA MET A 46 2.21 -11.09 -2.82
C MET A 46 3.67 -10.80 -2.48
N LEU A 47 3.92 -10.15 -1.34
CA LEU A 47 5.28 -9.99 -0.82
C LEU A 47 5.93 -11.35 -0.57
N HIS A 48 5.22 -12.27 0.10
CA HIS A 48 5.75 -13.60 0.39
C HIS A 48 6.05 -14.41 -0.88
N ILE A 49 5.14 -14.38 -1.87
CA ILE A 49 5.37 -15.02 -3.18
C ILE A 49 6.63 -14.45 -3.84
N THR A 50 6.81 -13.13 -3.80
CA THR A 50 7.96 -12.47 -4.40
C THR A 50 9.27 -12.85 -3.70
N GLU A 51 9.28 -12.87 -2.37
CA GLU A 51 10.44 -13.29 -1.57
C GLU A 51 10.80 -14.76 -1.86
N GLU A 52 9.80 -15.65 -1.92
CA GLU A 52 10.01 -17.06 -2.22
C GLU A 52 10.62 -17.26 -3.62
N VAL A 53 10.08 -16.59 -4.64
CA VAL A 53 10.63 -16.64 -6.01
C VAL A 53 12.08 -16.14 -6.05
N GLN A 54 12.41 -15.07 -5.32
CA GLN A 54 13.79 -14.56 -5.24
C GLN A 54 14.75 -15.55 -4.56
N VAL A 55 14.29 -16.20 -3.48
CA VAL A 55 15.09 -17.23 -2.79
C VAL A 55 15.30 -18.43 -3.70
N LEU A 56 14.26 -18.88 -4.40
CA LEU A 56 14.36 -20.00 -5.34
C LEU A 56 15.28 -19.67 -6.53
N GLU A 57 15.19 -18.47 -7.10
CA GLU A 57 16.09 -18.03 -8.18
C GLU A 57 17.55 -18.05 -7.71
N HIS A 58 17.82 -17.60 -6.48
CA HIS A 58 19.17 -17.60 -5.92
C HIS A 58 19.71 -19.01 -5.61
N LEU A 59 18.87 -19.89 -5.09
CA LEU A 59 19.27 -21.23 -4.64
C LEU A 59 19.22 -22.29 -5.75
N MET A 60 18.37 -22.10 -6.76
CA MET A 60 18.06 -23.07 -7.81
C MET A 60 18.24 -22.42 -9.19
N ILE A 61 19.49 -22.11 -9.53
CA ILE A 61 19.82 -21.58 -10.86
C ILE A 61 19.69 -22.71 -11.88
N GLU A 62 18.60 -22.69 -12.64
CA GLU A 62 18.31 -23.65 -13.71
C GLU A 62 18.71 -23.15 -15.11
N TYR A 63 19.49 -22.06 -15.19
CA TYR A 63 19.98 -21.51 -16.45
C TYR A 63 21.43 -21.00 -16.30
N ASN A 64 22.18 -20.97 -17.40
CA ASN A 64 23.48 -20.32 -17.44
C ASN A 64 23.28 -18.79 -17.40
N PRO A 65 23.76 -18.07 -16.37
CA PRO A 65 23.54 -16.63 -16.24
C PRO A 65 24.21 -15.78 -17.33
N GLU A 66 25.29 -16.27 -17.94
CA GLU A 66 26.02 -15.56 -19.00
C GLU A 66 25.35 -15.71 -20.36
N THR A 67 24.79 -16.91 -20.63
CA THR A 67 24.24 -17.24 -21.96
C THR A 67 22.70 -17.30 -21.99
N GLY A 68 22.04 -17.27 -20.84
CA GLY A 68 20.59 -17.46 -20.70
C GLY A 68 20.11 -18.88 -21.03
N THR A 69 21.02 -19.84 -21.21
CA THR A 69 20.67 -21.20 -21.64
C THR A 69 20.18 -22.04 -20.47
N ILE A 70 18.99 -22.62 -20.57
CA ILE A 70 18.41 -23.50 -19.53
C ILE A 70 19.28 -24.76 -19.37
N LEU A 71 19.57 -25.16 -18.13
CA LEU A 71 20.50 -26.24 -17.75
C LEU A 71 19.83 -27.63 -17.60
N GLY A 72 18.55 -27.77 -17.95
CA GLY A 72 17.77 -29.02 -17.84
C GLY A 72 17.70 -29.86 -19.13
N LYS A 73 17.51 -31.19 -18.98
CA LYS A 73 17.39 -32.14 -20.11
C LYS A 73 16.01 -32.14 -20.79
N ASP A 74 14.97 -31.61 -20.12
CA ASP A 74 13.57 -31.66 -20.56
C ASP A 74 13.04 -30.34 -21.14
N VAL A 75 13.92 -29.53 -21.76
CA VAL A 75 13.49 -28.32 -22.45
C VAL A 75 12.85 -28.73 -23.78
N LYS A 76 11.55 -29.05 -23.76
CA LYS A 76 10.74 -28.97 -24.99
C LYS A 76 10.73 -27.51 -25.40
N SER A 77 11.66 -27.14 -26.27
CA SER A 77 12.03 -25.78 -26.67
C SER A 77 10.97 -24.99 -27.43
N ASN A 78 9.72 -25.46 -27.46
CA ASN A 78 8.65 -24.75 -28.14
C ASN A 78 7.29 -25.14 -27.54
N PRO A 79 6.88 -24.55 -26.40
CA PRO A 79 5.51 -24.71 -25.95
C PRO A 79 4.59 -24.21 -27.07
N LYS A 80 3.67 -25.05 -27.53
CA LYS A 80 2.65 -24.60 -28.49
C LYS A 80 1.79 -23.56 -27.77
N MET A 81 1.93 -22.31 -28.17
CA MET A 81 1.12 -21.22 -27.64
C MET A 81 -0.18 -21.13 -28.44
N ASP A 82 -1.30 -21.26 -27.74
CA ASP A 82 -2.60 -21.00 -28.33
C ASP A 82 -2.86 -19.48 -28.30
N ILE A 83 -3.04 -18.91 -29.49
CA ILE A 83 -3.41 -17.50 -29.62
C ILE A 83 -4.90 -17.38 -29.34
N LEU A 84 -5.25 -16.69 -28.26
CA LEU A 84 -6.64 -16.36 -27.95
C LEU A 84 -7.16 -15.37 -29.01
N LYS A 85 -8.24 -15.76 -29.68
CA LYS A 85 -8.93 -14.93 -30.69
C LYS A 85 -10.34 -14.68 -30.21
N TRP A 86 -10.75 -13.42 -30.32
CA TRP A 86 -12.09 -12.97 -29.96
C TRP A 86 -12.89 -12.71 -31.24
N ASN A 87 -14.16 -13.13 -31.26
CA ASN A 87 -15.08 -12.91 -32.37
C ASN A 87 -16.20 -11.96 -31.91
N SER A 88 -16.85 -11.27 -32.85
CA SER A 88 -18.03 -10.42 -32.59
C SER A 88 -17.78 -9.32 -31.55
N LEU A 89 -16.71 -8.55 -31.75
CA LEU A 89 -16.25 -7.52 -30.82
C LEU A 89 -16.74 -6.11 -31.17
N GLU A 90 -17.63 -5.91 -32.14
CA GLU A 90 -17.96 -4.58 -32.66
C GLU A 90 -18.40 -3.63 -31.53
N LYS A 91 -19.35 -4.07 -30.69
CA LYS A 91 -19.82 -3.29 -29.54
C LYS A 91 -18.73 -3.07 -28.48
N THR A 92 -17.90 -4.08 -28.24
CA THR A 92 -16.80 -4.00 -27.27
C THR A 92 -15.73 -3.01 -27.72
N LEU A 93 -15.38 -3.02 -29.01
CA LEU A 93 -14.41 -2.10 -29.60
C LEU A 93 -14.94 -0.66 -29.61
N GLU A 94 -16.24 -0.47 -29.85
CA GLU A 94 -16.87 0.84 -29.70
C GLU A 94 -16.78 1.36 -28.27
N GLN A 95 -16.99 0.50 -27.27
CA GLN A 95 -16.86 0.86 -25.86
C GLN A 95 -15.39 1.18 -25.52
N ILE A 96 -14.44 0.30 -25.88
CA ILE A 96 -13.00 0.53 -25.67
C ILE A 96 -12.57 1.87 -26.27
N SER A 97 -13.03 2.19 -27.49
CA SER A 97 -12.67 3.46 -28.15
C SER A 97 -13.18 4.69 -27.38
N LYS A 98 -14.29 4.58 -26.62
CA LYS A 98 -14.82 5.65 -25.77
C LYS A 98 -14.09 5.75 -24.43
N GLU A 99 -13.68 4.63 -23.86
CA GLU A 99 -13.04 4.57 -22.54
C GLU A 99 -11.53 4.88 -22.59
N LEU A 100 -10.84 4.54 -23.69
CA LEU A 100 -9.38 4.74 -23.80
C LEU A 100 -8.93 6.19 -23.53
N PRO A 101 -9.60 7.24 -24.05
CA PRO A 101 -9.26 8.63 -23.71
C PRO A 101 -9.43 8.95 -22.23
N ILE A 102 -10.45 8.38 -21.56
CA ILE A 102 -10.72 8.58 -20.13
C ILE A 102 -9.59 7.96 -19.31
N ILE A 103 -9.24 6.70 -19.62
CA ILE A 103 -8.12 6.00 -18.97
C ILE A 103 -6.80 6.76 -19.18
N ALA A 104 -6.57 7.30 -20.38
CA ALA A 104 -5.36 8.08 -20.67
C ALA A 104 -5.30 9.37 -19.83
N ASP A 105 -6.43 10.05 -19.62
CA ASP A 105 -6.53 11.21 -18.76
C ASP A 105 -6.27 10.85 -17.28
N GLU A 106 -6.88 9.77 -16.78
CA GLU A 106 -6.64 9.26 -15.42
C GLU A 106 -5.17 8.90 -15.17
N ILE A 107 -4.53 8.24 -16.13
CA ILE A 107 -3.09 7.91 -16.07
C ILE A 107 -2.25 9.19 -16.02
N THR A 108 -2.62 10.21 -16.80
CA THR A 108 -1.88 11.48 -16.87
C THR A 108 -2.07 12.31 -15.60
N ASN A 109 -3.22 12.21 -14.96
CA ASN A 109 -3.54 12.88 -13.70
C ASN A 109 -2.76 12.30 -12.49
N LEU A 110 -2.19 11.10 -12.63
CA LEU A 110 -1.35 10.49 -11.59
C LEU A 110 0.07 11.08 -11.56
N SER A 111 0.46 11.66 -10.42
CA SER A 111 1.85 12.01 -10.11
C SER A 111 2.48 10.94 -9.22
N LEU A 112 3.60 10.37 -9.68
CA LEU A 112 4.38 9.37 -8.95
C LEU A 112 5.83 9.83 -8.83
N SER A 113 6.39 9.72 -7.63
CA SER A 113 7.80 10.00 -7.35
C SER A 113 8.37 8.93 -6.42
N GLN A 114 9.69 8.75 -6.47
CA GLN A 114 10.42 7.82 -5.63
C GLN A 114 11.54 8.56 -4.90
N LEU A 115 11.60 8.38 -3.59
CA LEU A 115 12.70 8.86 -2.75
C LEU A 115 13.48 7.66 -2.21
N SER A 116 14.78 7.60 -2.52
CA SER A 116 15.70 6.65 -1.89
C SER A 116 16.45 7.36 -0.77
N PHE A 117 16.22 6.94 0.48
CA PHE A 117 16.85 7.50 1.66
C PHE A 117 17.98 6.59 2.14
N SER A 118 19.23 7.04 2.01
CA SER A 118 20.43 6.23 2.28
C SER A 118 21.24 6.67 3.51
N LYS A 119 20.78 7.68 4.26
CA LYS A 119 21.56 8.21 5.41
C LYS A 119 21.57 7.27 6.61
N PHE A 120 20.49 6.54 6.84
CA PHE A 120 20.36 5.51 7.87
C PHE A 120 19.14 4.64 7.59
N GLY A 121 19.01 3.51 8.31
CA GLY A 121 17.83 2.66 8.22
C GLY A 121 17.47 1.99 9.55
N LYS A 122 16.86 0.81 9.43
CA LYS A 122 16.38 0.00 10.56
C LYS A 122 17.44 -0.24 11.63
N ASN A 123 18.69 -0.44 11.23
CA ASN A 123 19.78 -0.78 12.15
C ASN A 123 20.13 0.39 13.07
N GLU A 124 20.19 1.61 12.54
CA GLU A 124 20.43 2.82 13.33
C GLU A 124 19.24 3.16 14.21
N ILE A 125 18.02 3.08 13.67
CA ILE A 125 16.80 3.40 14.43
C ILE A 125 16.66 2.48 15.65
N LYS A 126 16.99 1.19 15.49
CA LYS A 126 16.98 0.23 16.60
C LYS A 126 18.00 0.55 17.69
N LYS A 127 19.16 1.17 17.37
CA LYS A 127 20.12 1.63 18.39
C LYS A 127 19.51 2.71 19.30
N TRP A 128 18.53 3.46 18.80
CA TRP A 128 17.79 4.47 19.58
C TRP A 128 16.63 3.87 20.37
N ARG A 129 16.41 2.54 20.28
CA ARG A 129 15.30 1.80 20.89
C ARG A 129 13.93 2.31 20.43
N LEU A 130 13.81 2.66 19.15
CA LEU A 130 12.58 3.14 18.52
C LEU A 130 12.13 2.15 17.44
N SER A 131 10.82 2.12 17.16
CA SER A 131 10.26 1.35 16.04
C SER A 131 10.60 2.04 14.71
N PRO A 132 11.22 1.34 13.74
CA PRO A 132 11.48 1.89 12.40
C PRO A 132 10.20 2.35 11.69
N ASP A 133 9.14 1.56 11.82
CA ASP A 133 7.83 1.82 11.22
C ASP A 133 7.20 3.10 11.79
N ALA A 134 7.16 3.20 13.12
CA ALA A 134 6.68 4.40 13.80
C ALA A 134 7.50 5.66 13.42
N ILE A 135 8.81 5.53 13.22
CA ILE A 135 9.65 6.63 12.76
C ILE A 135 9.26 7.09 11.35
N CYS A 136 8.99 6.15 10.43
CA CYS A 136 8.48 6.47 9.10
C CYS A 136 7.14 7.21 9.18
N GLN A 137 6.22 6.70 10.01
CA GLN A 137 4.92 7.33 10.23
C GLN A 137 5.04 8.75 10.79
N MET A 138 5.91 8.96 11.78
CA MET A 138 6.16 10.30 12.32
C MET A 138 6.82 11.24 11.29
N ALA A 139 7.67 10.72 10.41
CA ALA A 139 8.22 11.48 9.30
C ALA A 139 7.11 11.93 8.32
N PHE A 140 6.15 11.07 8.00
CA PHE A 140 4.99 11.42 7.18
C PHE A 140 4.11 12.50 7.85
N GLN A 141 3.80 12.36 9.15
CA GLN A 141 3.04 13.36 9.89
C GLN A 141 3.73 14.74 9.87
N LEU A 142 5.04 14.78 10.15
CA LEU A 142 5.82 16.02 10.15
C LEU A 142 5.89 16.64 8.75
N THR A 143 6.07 15.82 7.71
CA THR A 143 6.18 16.29 6.32
C THR A 143 4.85 16.85 5.83
N ASN A 144 3.76 16.13 6.09
CA ASN A 144 2.42 16.59 5.74
C ASN A 144 2.09 17.93 6.41
N PHE A 145 2.42 18.10 7.69
CA PHE A 145 2.17 19.37 8.37
C PHE A 145 3.04 20.50 7.82
N LYS A 146 4.32 20.25 7.49
CA LYS A 146 5.20 21.26 6.87
C LYS A 146 4.67 21.76 5.52
N ILE A 147 4.08 20.87 4.72
CA ILE A 147 3.62 21.21 3.37
C ILE A 147 2.21 21.82 3.39
N ARG A 148 1.32 21.26 4.20
CA ARG A 148 -0.12 21.59 4.16
C ARG A 148 -0.58 22.46 5.32
N ASN A 149 0.28 22.70 6.31
CA ASN A 149 -0.04 23.41 7.56
C ASN A 149 -1.29 22.88 8.27
N LYS A 150 -1.53 21.57 8.16
CA LYS A 150 -2.64 20.88 8.82
C LYS A 150 -2.27 19.45 9.18
N LEU A 151 -2.93 18.93 10.21
CA LEU A 151 -2.94 17.50 10.51
C LEU A 151 -3.93 16.82 9.57
N SER A 152 -3.58 15.63 9.08
CA SER A 152 -4.35 14.91 8.07
C SER A 152 -4.80 13.57 8.63
N MET A 153 -6.04 13.17 8.33
CA MET A 153 -6.50 11.83 8.65
C MET A 153 -5.61 10.81 7.93
N THR A 154 -5.03 9.90 8.72
CA THR A 154 -4.00 8.97 8.23
C THR A 154 -4.45 7.54 8.45
N TYR A 155 -4.48 6.78 7.36
CA TYR A 155 -4.68 5.34 7.35
C TYR A 155 -3.34 4.63 7.27
N GLU A 156 -3.18 3.59 8.08
CA GLU A 156 -2.08 2.65 7.99
C GLU A 156 -2.64 1.23 8.16
N ALA A 157 -2.29 0.32 7.26
CA ALA A 157 -2.78 -1.05 7.31
C ALA A 157 -2.05 -1.90 8.35
N ALA A 158 -2.78 -2.51 9.28
CA ALA A 158 -2.28 -3.57 10.16
C ALA A 158 -2.80 -4.94 9.71
N LEU A 159 -1.94 -5.95 9.67
CA LEU A 159 -2.34 -7.32 9.35
C LEU A 159 -2.94 -8.00 10.57
N ALA A 160 -4.18 -8.49 10.45
CA ALA A 160 -4.89 -9.22 11.51
C ALA A 160 -4.71 -10.75 11.40
N ARG A 161 -3.54 -11.21 10.93
CA ARG A 161 -3.26 -12.62 10.58
C ARG A 161 -3.20 -13.59 11.77
N LEU A 162 -3.29 -13.08 13.01
CA LEU A 162 -3.41 -13.92 14.21
C LEU A 162 -4.77 -14.62 14.28
N PHE A 163 -5.77 -14.12 13.56
CA PHE A 163 -7.12 -14.66 13.53
C PHE A 163 -7.35 -15.48 12.26
N LYS A 164 -8.22 -16.49 12.38
CA LYS A 164 -8.71 -17.24 11.22
C LYS A 164 -9.41 -16.29 10.25
N ASP A 165 -9.07 -16.39 8.96
CA ASP A 165 -9.60 -15.52 7.90
C ASP A 165 -9.33 -14.02 8.13
N GLY A 166 -8.35 -13.70 8.98
CA GLY A 166 -7.96 -12.33 9.30
C GLY A 166 -7.42 -11.59 8.07
N ARG A 167 -8.00 -10.41 7.81
CA ARG A 167 -7.58 -9.47 6.77
C ARG A 167 -6.73 -8.36 7.37
N THR A 168 -7.23 -7.14 7.36
CA THR A 168 -6.56 -5.94 7.88
C THR A 168 -7.41 -5.22 8.92
N GLU A 169 -6.75 -4.51 9.82
CA GLU A 169 -7.30 -3.45 10.66
C GLU A 169 -6.58 -2.12 10.35
N THR A 170 -7.13 -0.99 10.80
CA THR A 170 -6.54 0.34 10.62
C THR A 170 -5.76 0.78 11.86
N ILE A 171 -4.51 1.19 11.65
CA ILE A 171 -3.76 2.05 12.58
C ILE A 171 -4.04 3.50 12.20
N ARG A 172 -4.42 4.32 13.19
CA ARG A 172 -4.63 5.76 13.02
C ARG A 172 -3.39 6.54 13.47
N SER A 173 -2.44 6.74 12.58
CA SER A 173 -1.11 7.31 12.90
C SER A 173 -1.12 8.82 13.21
N CYS A 174 -2.21 9.51 12.86
CA CYS A 174 -2.48 10.90 13.29
C CYS A 174 -3.16 10.89 14.67
N THR A 175 -2.39 11.06 15.74
CA THR A 175 -2.83 11.04 17.13
C THR A 175 -2.49 12.36 17.82
N THR A 176 -2.98 12.54 19.05
CA THR A 176 -2.58 13.68 19.88
C THR A 176 -1.07 13.68 20.17
N ALA A 177 -0.46 12.50 20.32
CA ALA A 177 0.97 12.37 20.53
C ALA A 177 1.78 12.73 19.29
N SER A 178 1.35 12.29 18.10
CA SER A 178 2.01 12.68 16.84
C SER A 178 1.82 14.16 16.52
N ALA A 179 0.65 14.73 16.82
CA ALA A 179 0.41 16.17 16.74
C ALA A 179 1.31 16.99 17.67
N ALA A 180 1.51 16.54 18.91
CA ALA A 180 2.41 17.19 19.86
C ALA A 180 3.87 17.14 19.36
N PHE A 181 4.31 15.98 18.88
CA PHE A 181 5.62 15.83 18.25
C PHE A 181 5.84 16.79 17.07
N VAL A 182 4.88 16.86 16.15
CA VAL A 182 4.98 17.73 14.98
C VAL A 182 5.08 19.20 15.39
N LYS A 183 4.28 19.64 16.37
CA LYS A 183 4.33 21.01 16.89
C LYS A 183 5.68 21.31 17.55
N GLU A 184 6.17 20.42 18.40
CA GLU A 184 7.46 20.58 19.10
C GLU A 184 8.65 20.64 18.11
N MET A 185 8.64 19.80 17.07
CA MET A 185 9.68 19.81 16.04
C MET A 185 9.73 21.08 15.18
N LEU A 186 8.64 21.85 15.16
CA LEU A 186 8.52 23.07 14.35
C LEU A 186 8.60 24.35 15.20
N ASP A 187 8.57 24.23 16.52
CA ASP A 187 8.75 25.37 17.42
C ASP A 187 10.22 25.83 17.43
N LYS A 188 10.42 27.11 17.08
CA LYS A 188 11.74 27.76 17.08
C LYS A 188 12.34 27.89 18.48
N ASN A 189 11.51 27.82 19.52
CA ASN A 189 11.92 27.92 20.91
C ASN A 189 12.08 26.55 21.59
N SER A 190 11.79 25.46 20.88
CA SER A 190 11.99 24.11 21.41
C SER A 190 13.47 23.76 21.45
N ASP A 191 13.89 23.15 22.54
CA ASP A 191 15.23 22.55 22.64
C ASP A 191 15.23 21.09 22.13
N ASN A 192 16.43 20.55 21.92
CA ASN A 192 16.63 19.18 21.44
C ASN A 192 16.06 18.12 22.38
N GLN A 193 15.99 18.38 23.69
CA GLN A 193 15.51 17.41 24.67
C GLN A 193 13.99 17.29 24.59
N LYS A 194 13.27 18.41 24.48
CA LYS A 194 11.82 18.43 24.29
C LYS A 194 11.42 17.73 23.00
N GLN A 195 12.10 18.04 21.89
CA GLN A 195 11.87 17.37 20.59
C GLN A 195 12.05 15.86 20.68
N ARG A 196 13.14 15.39 21.32
CA ARG A 196 13.40 13.96 21.52
C ARG A 196 12.33 13.31 22.40
N ASN A 197 11.87 13.98 23.45
CA ASN A 197 10.83 13.46 24.32
C ASN A 197 9.49 13.35 23.59
N ALA A 198 9.11 14.37 22.83
CA ALA A 198 7.90 14.36 22.03
C ALA A 198 7.94 13.27 20.95
N LEU A 199 9.07 13.11 20.27
CA LEU A 199 9.27 12.01 19.31
C LEU A 199 9.11 10.64 19.97
N LYS A 200 9.74 10.43 21.13
CA LYS A 200 9.64 9.17 21.88
C LYS A 200 8.19 8.87 22.28
N ALA A 201 7.46 9.87 22.77
CA ALA A 201 6.06 9.72 23.15
C ALA A 201 5.19 9.33 21.94
N ALA A 202 5.38 10.00 20.80
CA ALA A 202 4.64 9.71 19.58
C ALA A 202 4.94 8.31 19.01
N VAL A 203 6.21 7.93 18.97
CA VAL A 203 6.64 6.58 18.53
C VAL A 203 6.13 5.49 19.47
N THR A 204 6.15 5.73 20.79
CA THR A 204 5.62 4.77 21.76
C THR A 204 4.12 4.60 21.59
N ASN A 205 3.38 5.70 21.46
CA ASN A 205 1.94 5.67 21.22
C ASN A 205 1.58 4.93 19.93
N HIS A 206 2.30 5.18 18.83
CA HIS A 206 2.11 4.44 17.58
C HIS A 206 2.33 2.94 17.77
N GLY A 207 3.41 2.55 18.45
CA GLY A 207 3.69 1.14 18.75
C GLY A 207 2.58 0.43 19.54
N GLU A 208 1.93 1.11 20.49
CA GLU A 208 0.77 0.54 21.20
C GLU A 208 -0.44 0.40 20.27
N LEU A 209 -0.73 1.40 19.42
CA LEU A 209 -1.80 1.30 18.43
C LEU A 209 -1.59 0.14 17.45
N THR A 210 -0.36 -0.08 16.99
CA THR A 210 -0.02 -1.23 16.14
C THR A 210 -0.33 -2.54 16.83
N LYS A 211 0.05 -2.70 18.12
CA LYS A 211 -0.25 -3.92 18.88
C LYS A 211 -1.76 -4.16 18.96
N HIS A 212 -2.52 -3.14 19.37
CA HIS A 212 -3.98 -3.24 19.47
C HIS A 212 -4.62 -3.59 18.13
N ALA A 213 -4.19 -2.96 17.04
CA ALA A 213 -4.72 -3.25 15.70
C ALA A 213 -4.43 -4.70 15.26
N MET A 214 -3.22 -5.21 15.52
CA MET A 214 -2.86 -6.59 15.17
C MET A 214 -3.68 -7.64 15.94
N VAL A 215 -4.18 -7.32 17.14
CA VAL A 215 -5.05 -8.19 17.94
C VAL A 215 -6.54 -7.85 17.82
N GLY A 216 -6.93 -7.04 16.81
CA GLY A 216 -8.34 -6.76 16.53
C GLY A 216 -9.02 -5.83 17.54
N GLU A 217 -8.25 -5.06 18.30
CA GLU A 217 -8.75 -4.11 19.30
C GLU A 217 -8.84 -2.66 18.77
N ALA A 218 -8.55 -2.43 17.49
CA ALA A 218 -8.83 -1.15 16.86
C ALA A 218 -10.32 -1.02 16.47
N VAL A 219 -10.71 0.20 16.12
CA VAL A 219 -12.13 0.59 16.05
C VAL A 219 -12.72 0.52 14.64
N ASP A 220 -11.89 0.64 13.60
CA ASP A 220 -12.36 0.87 12.23
C ASP A 220 -13.13 -0.32 11.66
N ARG A 221 -12.60 -1.55 11.74
CA ARG A 221 -13.35 -2.72 11.24
C ARG A 221 -14.57 -3.03 12.09
N HIS A 222 -14.53 -2.78 13.40
CA HIS A 222 -15.69 -2.97 14.26
C HIS A 222 -16.84 -2.02 13.86
N LEU A 223 -16.57 -0.72 13.71
CA LEU A 223 -17.59 0.24 13.27
C LEU A 223 -18.10 -0.07 11.84
N PHE A 224 -17.21 -0.50 10.95
CA PHE A 224 -17.60 -0.94 9.61
C PHE A 224 -18.55 -2.15 9.66
N ALA A 225 -18.22 -3.18 10.45
CA ALA A 225 -19.06 -4.36 10.61
C ALA A 225 -20.45 -4.01 11.18
N LEU A 226 -20.52 -3.11 12.16
CA LEU A 226 -21.78 -2.61 12.70
C LEU A 226 -22.61 -1.88 11.63
N CYS A 227 -21.98 -1.04 10.80
CA CYS A 227 -22.67 -0.38 9.68
C CYS A 227 -23.25 -1.39 8.67
N VAL A 228 -22.49 -2.44 8.33
CA VAL A 228 -22.94 -3.51 7.41
C VAL A 228 -24.09 -4.30 8.03
N ALA A 229 -23.96 -4.71 9.30
CA ALA A 229 -25.00 -5.45 10.01
C ALA A 229 -26.29 -4.63 10.15
N SER A 230 -26.19 -3.37 10.56
CA SER A 230 -27.33 -2.45 10.71
C SER A 230 -28.11 -2.32 9.39
N ARG A 231 -27.39 -2.21 8.25
CA ARG A 231 -28.00 -2.17 6.92
C ARG A 231 -28.66 -3.49 6.55
N GLY A 232 -28.00 -4.62 6.77
CA GLY A 232 -28.54 -5.94 6.46
C GLY A 232 -29.78 -6.30 7.28
N LEU A 233 -29.85 -5.79 8.51
CA LEU A 233 -30.99 -5.97 9.43
C LEU A 233 -32.09 -4.91 9.26
N ASN A 234 -31.93 -3.95 8.34
CA ASN A 234 -32.82 -2.78 8.20
C ASN A 234 -33.03 -2.02 9.52
N MET A 235 -32.00 -1.97 10.36
CA MET A 235 -32.00 -1.19 11.59
C MET A 235 -31.42 0.19 11.29
N GLU A 236 -32.20 1.23 11.50
CA GLU A 236 -31.68 2.60 11.45
C GLU A 236 -31.12 2.98 12.81
N GLN A 237 -29.84 3.36 12.82
CA GLN A 237 -29.15 3.87 14.00
C GLN A 237 -28.56 5.23 13.65
N GLU A 238 -28.99 6.28 14.35
CA GLU A 238 -28.57 7.66 14.08
C GLU A 238 -27.04 7.78 14.10
N PHE A 239 -26.39 7.17 15.10
CA PHE A 239 -24.94 7.16 15.22
C PHE A 239 -24.24 6.53 14.01
N LEU A 240 -24.67 5.33 13.57
CA LEU A 240 -24.04 4.63 12.45
C LEU A 240 -24.33 5.33 11.11
N ASN A 241 -25.52 5.90 10.95
CA ASN A 241 -25.86 6.73 9.82
C ASN A 241 -24.98 7.99 9.76
N LYS A 242 -24.77 8.64 10.91
CA LYS A 242 -23.86 9.79 11.04
C LYS A 242 -22.43 9.38 10.73
N TYR A 243 -21.92 8.28 11.30
CA TYR A 243 -20.57 7.79 11.04
C TYR A 243 -20.33 7.49 9.56
N ARG A 244 -21.24 6.74 8.92
CA ARG A 244 -21.16 6.37 7.49
C ARG A 244 -21.17 7.60 6.58
N ASN A 245 -22.01 8.57 6.92
CA ASN A 245 -22.21 9.76 6.10
C ASN A 245 -21.38 10.96 6.59
N ALA A 246 -20.50 10.77 7.57
CA ALA A 246 -19.75 11.83 8.19
C ALA A 246 -18.83 12.48 7.14
N LYS A 247 -19.26 13.64 6.64
CA LYS A 247 -18.35 14.63 6.10
C LYS A 247 -17.74 15.33 7.29
N TRP A 248 -16.61 14.81 7.75
CA TRP A 248 -15.84 15.48 8.80
C TRP A 248 -15.42 16.84 8.25
N ASP A 249 -15.79 17.92 8.92
CA ASP A 249 -15.47 19.27 8.48
C ASP A 249 -13.96 19.37 8.19
N ASN A 250 -13.62 19.79 6.96
CA ASN A 250 -12.24 19.91 6.47
C ASN A 250 -11.43 18.60 6.29
N VAL A 251 -12.07 17.42 6.31
CA VAL A 251 -11.42 16.14 6.00
C VAL A 251 -12.12 15.44 4.83
N SER A 252 -11.41 15.28 3.72
CA SER A 252 -11.89 14.62 2.50
C SER A 252 -11.57 13.13 2.46
N GLY A 253 -11.79 12.41 3.57
CA GLY A 253 -11.40 11.00 3.73
C GLY A 253 -9.95 10.80 4.17
N TRP A 254 -9.34 9.70 3.77
CA TRP A 254 -7.94 9.38 4.09
C TRP A 254 -6.99 10.19 3.21
N GLU A 255 -6.56 11.36 3.70
CA GLU A 255 -5.65 12.24 2.96
C GLU A 255 -4.20 11.74 2.95
N LEU A 256 -3.84 10.92 3.93
CA LEU A 256 -2.63 10.09 3.93
C LEU A 256 -3.07 8.63 4.05
N SER A 257 -2.69 7.81 3.09
CA SER A 257 -2.90 6.36 3.12
C SER A 257 -1.55 5.69 2.95
N THR A 258 -1.17 4.90 3.96
CA THR A 258 0.15 4.26 4.08
C THR A 258 0.04 2.77 4.35
#